data_AF-K1TFP2-F1
#
_entry.id   AF-K1TFP2-F1
#
_cell.length_a   1.000
_cell.length_b   1.000
_cell.length_c   1.000
_cell.angle_alpha   90.00
_cell.angle_beta   90.00
_cell.angle_gamma   90.00
#
_symmetry.space_group_name_H-M   'P 1'
#
loop_
_entity.id
_entity.type
_entity.pdbx_description
1 polymer ?
#
loop_
_entity_poly.entity_id
_entity_poly.type
_entity_poly.pdbx_seq_one_letter_code
_entity_poly.pdbx_strand_id
1 'polypeptide(L)'
;MVLSGILAMFIDSITVILFLAAVTIELSQLLKFNPVPMILAEVFCANLGGSATMCGDPPNIIIGTSLGYSFTDFLTNTGVIA
;
A
#
# COMPACT_ATOMS: atom_id res chain seq x y z
N MET A 1 -1.68 2.84 -8.96
CA MET A 1 -2.41 3.89 -8.20
C MET A 1 -3.53 3.29 -7.36
N VAL A 2 -4.79 3.27 -7.80
CA VAL A 2 -5.90 2.69 -7.00
C VAL A 2 -5.65 1.22 -6.67
N LEU A 3 -5.12 0.47 -7.64
CA LEU A 3 -4.74 -0.93 -7.43
C LEU A 3 -3.65 -1.10 -6.37
N SER A 4 -2.67 -0.18 -6.29
CA SER A 4 -1.60 -0.28 -5.29
C SER A 4 -2.12 -0.03 -3.88
N GLY A 5 -3.04 0.93 -3.71
CA GLY A 5 -3.69 1.18 -2.42
C GLY A 5 -4.53 0.00 -1.94
N ILE A 6 -5.40 -0.54 -2.81
CA ILE A 6 -6.28 -1.66 -2.44
C ILE A 6 -5.47 -2.92 -2.12
N LEU A 7 -4.43 -3.23 -2.90
CA LEU A 7 -3.59 -4.40 -2.62
C LEU A 7 -2.81 -4.23 -1.32
N ALA A 8 -2.33 -3.02 -1.03
CA ALA A 8 -1.60 -2.74 0.20
C ALA A 8 -2.46 -2.87 1.47
N MET A 9 -3.79 -2.78 1.37
CA MET A 9 -4.70 -3.05 2.49
C MET A 9 -4.63 -4.51 2.98
N PHE A 10 -4.11 -5.44 2.19
CA PHE A 10 -4.08 -6.87 2.52
C PHE A 10 -2.69 -7.49 2.43
N ILE A 11 -1.76 -6.83 1.75
CA ILE A 11 -0.40 -7.28 1.49
C ILE A 11 0.55 -6.17 1.94
N ASP A 12 1.68 -6.57 2.53
CA ASP A 12 2.74 -5.64 2.91
C ASP A 12 3.09 -4.64 1.79
N SER A 13 3.11 -3.36 2.12
CA SER A 13 3.23 -2.26 1.16
C SER A 13 4.50 -2.38 0.30
N ILE A 14 5.62 -2.87 0.86
CA ILE A 14 6.89 -3.08 0.15
C ILE A 14 6.71 -4.14 -0.95
N THR A 15 6.00 -5.23 -0.65
CA THR A 15 5.75 -6.31 -1.62
C THR A 15 4.92 -5.83 -2.80
N VAL A 16 3.87 -5.03 -2.54
CA VAL A 16 3.02 -4.44 -3.59
C VAL A 16 3.82 -3.46 -4.46
N ILE A 17 4.63 -2.60 -3.83
CA ILE A 17 5.48 -1.64 -4.55
C ILE A 17 6.48 -2.37 -5.45
N LEU A 18 7.13 -3.43 -4.97
CA LEU A 18 8.15 -4.16 -5.75
C LEU A 18 7.54 -4.80 -7.00
N PHE A 19 6.34 -5.37 -6.87
CA PHE A 19 5.63 -5.98 -8.00
C PHE A 19 5.13 -4.94 -9.00
N LEU A 20 4.49 -3.87 -8.53
CA LEU A 20 3.95 -2.83 -9.41
C LEU A 20 5.04 -1.98 -10.05
N ALA A 21 6.13 -1.68 -9.35
CA ALA A 21 7.26 -0.93 -9.91
C ALA A 21 7.88 -1.68 -11.10
N ALA A 22 8.04 -3.01 -11.02
CA ALA A 22 8.53 -3.81 -12.14
C ALA A 22 7.60 -3.69 -13.37
N VAL A 23 6.29 -3.79 -13.16
CA VAL A 23 5.27 -3.63 -14.22
C VAL A 23 5.28 -2.20 -14.78
N THR A 24 5.39 -1.19 -13.92
CA THR A 24 5.44 0.23 -14.30
C THR A 24 6.69 0.54 -15.13
N ILE A 25 7.84 -0.07 -14.82
CA ILE A 25 9.06 0.08 -15.62
C ILE A 25 8.87 -0.51 -17.02
N GLU A 26 8.36 -1.74 -17.13
CA GLU A 26 8.06 -2.38 -18.42
C GLU A 26 7.10 -1.52 -19.27
N LEU A 27 6.02 -1.04 -18.67
CA LEU A 27 5.06 -0.16 -19.34
C LEU A 27 5.67 1.17 -19.76
N SER A 28 6.54 1.75 -18.92
CA SER A 28 7.23 3.01 -19.24
C SER A 28 8.17 2.89 -20.43
N GLN A 29 8.82 1.74 -20.59
CA GLN A 29 9.68 1.45 -21.74
C GLN A 29 8.86 1.32 -23.03
N LEU A 30 7.71 0.65 -22.97
CA LEU A 30 6.80 0.50 -24.10
C LEU A 30 6.18 1.84 -24.54
N LEU A 31 5.75 2.64 -23.58
CA LEU A 31 5.06 3.92 -23.80
C LEU A 31 6.01 5.13 -23.86
N LYS A 32 7.31 4.90 -23.70
CA LYS A 32 8.40 5.90 -23.78
C LYS A 32 8.20 7.13 -22.87
N PHE A 33 7.80 6.91 -21.62
CA PHE A 33 7.72 7.96 -20.62
C PHE A 33 8.65 7.66 -19.43
N ASN A 34 8.91 8.67 -18.59
CA ASN A 34 9.74 8.49 -17.40
C ASN A 34 8.97 7.74 -16.29
N PRO A 35 9.39 6.56 -15.84
CA PRO A 35 8.68 5.78 -14.80
C PRO A 35 8.74 6.42 -13.41
N VAL A 36 9.72 7.29 -13.13
CA VAL A 36 9.99 7.78 -11.77
C VAL A 36 8.77 8.44 -11.10
N PRO A 37 8.04 9.37 -11.75
CA PRO A 37 6.87 10.00 -11.13
C PRO A 37 5.73 9.00 -10.86
N MET A 38 5.56 8.00 -11.74
CA MET A 38 4.54 6.96 -11.57
C MET A 38 4.85 6.05 -10.38
N ILE A 39 6.10 5.61 -10.26
CA ILE A 39 6.54 4.79 -9.13
C ILE A 39 6.41 5.56 -7.82
N LEU A 40 6.82 6.83 -7.78
CA LEU A 40 6.66 7.67 -6.59
C LEU A 40 5.20 7.75 -6.17
N ALA A 41 4.30 8.01 -7.11
CA ALA A 41 2.89 8.03 -6.83
C ALA A 41 2.41 6.65 -6.31
N GLU A 42 2.85 5.53 -6.91
CA GLU A 42 2.47 4.18 -6.46
C GLU A 42 2.91 3.89 -5.03
N VAL A 43 4.10 4.34 -4.67
CA VAL A 43 4.63 4.27 -3.31
C VAL A 43 3.75 5.06 -2.35
N PHE A 44 3.36 6.29 -2.69
CA PHE A 44 2.45 7.07 -1.83
C PHE A 44 1.09 6.38 -1.66
N CYS A 45 0.48 5.91 -2.75
CA CYS A 45 -0.79 5.17 -2.67
C CYS A 45 -0.68 3.86 -1.89
N ALA A 46 0.42 3.11 -2.04
CA ALA A 46 0.61 1.84 -1.34
C ALA A 46 0.82 2.06 0.16
N ASN A 47 1.60 3.06 0.57
CA ASN A 47 1.76 3.38 2.00
C ASN A 47 0.45 3.89 2.61
N LEU A 48 -0.31 4.71 1.88
CA LEU A 48 -1.62 5.17 2.32
C LEU A 48 -2.57 3.97 2.52
N GLY A 49 -2.68 3.09 1.52
CA GLY A 49 -3.50 1.88 1.59
C GLY A 49 -3.05 0.87 2.65
N GLY A 50 -1.75 0.69 2.84
CA GLY A 50 -1.18 -0.16 3.89
C GLY A 50 -1.51 0.33 5.29
N SER A 51 -1.56 1.65 5.48
CA SER A 51 -1.94 2.24 6.76
C SER A 51 -3.42 2.02 7.12
N ALA A 52 -4.28 1.77 6.12
CA ALA A 52 -5.73 1.65 6.30
C ALA A 52 -6.17 0.42 7.10
N THR A 53 -5.37 -0.64 7.16
CA THR A 53 -5.74 -1.90 7.80
C THR A 53 -4.68 -2.39 8.78
N MET A 54 -5.08 -3.31 9.66
CA MET A 54 -4.17 -3.95 10.60
C MET A 54 -3.09 -4.79 9.91
N CYS A 55 -3.37 -5.38 8.74
CA CYS A 55 -2.46 -6.28 8.03
C CYS A 55 -1.53 -5.60 7.02
N GLY A 56 -1.77 -4.34 6.68
CA GLY A 56 -1.10 -3.68 5.56
C GLY A 56 0.38 -3.35 5.80
N ASP A 57 0.79 -3.14 7.06
CA ASP A 57 2.20 -2.96 7.42
C ASP A 57 2.54 -3.56 8.81
N PRO A 58 3.79 -3.98 9.06
CA PRO A 58 4.22 -4.55 10.34
C PRO A 58 3.93 -3.69 11.60
N PRO A 59 4.07 -2.35 11.58
CA PRO A 59 3.74 -1.51 12.73
C PRO A 59 2.26 -1.61 13.12
N ASN A 60 1.34 -1.72 12.15
CA ASN A 60 -0.10 -1.84 12.41
C ASN A 60 -0.43 -3.15 13.12
N ILE A 61 0.23 -4.25 12.70
CA ILE A 61 0.12 -5.55 13.37
C ILE A 61 0.62 -5.46 14.82
N ILE A 62 1.77 -4.83 15.06
CA ILE A 62 2.36 -4.67 16.40
C ILE A 62 1.42 -3.85 17.31
N ILE A 63 0.87 -2.75 16.79
CA ILE A 63 -0.06 -1.90 17.55
C ILE A 63 -1.34 -2.68 17.85
N GLY A 64 -1.95 -3.31 16.85
CA GLY A 64 -3.20 -4.04 17.04
C GLY A 64 -3.06 -5.24 17.97
N THR A 65 -1.96 -5.99 17.88
CA THR A 65 -1.69 -7.12 18.80
C THR A 65 -1.33 -6.67 20.21
N SER A 66 -0.61 -5.55 20.38
CA SER A 66 -0.23 -5.07 21.72
C SER A 66 -1.38 -4.37 22.46
N LEU A 67 -2.29 -3.71 21.74
CA LEU A 67 -3.46 -3.02 22.29
C LEU A 67 -4.74 -3.87 22.26
N GLY A 68 -4.69 -5.07 21.68
CA GLY A 68 -5.85 -5.98 21.58
C GLY A 68 -6.93 -5.50 20.60
N TYR A 69 -6.57 -4.68 19.62
CA TYR A 69 -7.50 -4.22 18.58
C TYR A 69 -7.76 -5.29 17.54
N SER A 70 -9.00 -5.32 17.05
CA SER A 70 -9.42 -6.19 15.96
C SER A 70 -9.18 -5.53 14.61
N PHE A 71 -9.15 -6.33 13.54
CA PHE A 71 -9.03 -5.84 12.15
C PHE A 71 -10.08 -4.76 11.82
N THR A 72 -11.31 -4.93 12.30
CA THR A 72 -12.42 -3.99 12.11
C THR A 72 -12.20 -2.66 12.82
N ASP A 73 -11.46 -2.63 13.91
CA ASP A 73 -11.17 -1.38 14.65
C ASP A 73 -10.21 -0.50 13.85
N PHE A 74 -9.21 -1.12 13.21
CA PHE A 74 -8.32 -0.42 12.26
C PHE A 74 -9.06 0.04 11.02
N LEU A 75 -9.92 -0.81 10.45
CA LEU A 75 -10.66 -0.47 9.23
C LEU A 75 -11.63 0.70 9.45
N THR A 76 -12.28 0.75 10.61
CA THR A 76 -13.24 1.82 10.93
C THR A 76 -12.58 3.12 11.35
N ASN A 77 -11.41 3.06 12.00
CA ASN A 77 -10.72 4.25 12.51
C ASN A 77 -9.74 4.81 11.47
N THR A 78 -8.82 3.97 10.98
CA THR A 78 -7.77 4.36 10.04
C THR A 78 -8.21 4.20 8.59
N GLY A 79 -8.98 3.17 8.27
CA GLY A 79 -9.41 2.88 6.89
C GLY A 79 -10.40 3.87 6.29
N VAL A 80 -11.03 4.75 7.08
CA VAL A 80 -11.89 5.84 6.58
C VAL A 80 -11.07 7.08 6.20
N ILE A 81 -9.87 7.22 6.77
CA ILE A 81 -9.01 8.41 6.62
C ILE A 81 -7.92 8.16 5.56
N ALA A 82 -7.47 6.91 5.42
CA ALA A 82 -6.55 6.43 4.39
C ALA A 82 -7.25 6.23 3.04
#